data_AF-A0A537JG33-F1
#
_entry.id   AF-A0A537JG33-F1
#
_cell.length_a   1.000
_cell.length_b   1.000
_cell.length_c   1.000
_cell.angle_alpha   90.00
_cell.angle_beta   90.00
_cell.angle_gamma   90.00
#
_symmetry.space_group_name_H-M   'P 1'
#
loop_
_entity.id
_entity.type
_entity.pdbx_description
1 polymer ?
#
loop_
_entity_poly.entity_id
_entity_poly.type
_entity_poly.pdbx_seq_one_letter_code
_entity_poly.pdbx_strand_id
1 'polypeptide(L)'
;SGVYKIKDGLLYLDFGSDQRLCIPDIKVEGGRDNGKRSLREMLISHAHQIGGHKDTRKTDGILRQYYYWKTITEDIRKYVRSCHSCQTRNAFPSKRFGKNHPLPVPGTPWQQVSMDFMVNLPSSAVGDLKFNALMVVEDYTAKMARLIPTTTNVKAEGVAKLYFDNIYKLHGLPKGIVSDRDSKFTGAFWRALQKMVGTDLLMSTTAHPQTDGQTERANRTVLQILRHFVNTVGSDWAQHLPTVEFALNSTIHSSTNKAPFEIIYGYLPRTFPPIVYDEDNPASMDFMENRMLALRAAQDAIIAAKTEQSHYVNLHRKEDPDINVGDLVLVSNESQLSHLPKGRQKLATKSVGPYKVTKVDRTTSNYTLDIPNSKRFNKFHIDNIKEYVDPHLELFPNRQHRQPRIVQAEEDLNLEVEKIIGHERRRNGVIRFLCKWEGFSDEDATYRAADDFKTSPYGIKVVKDYILSFGETPEELKEWVLNTDWIHDSIMEEWNKVRSTAGSSTDVPEASGASNDSEKKA
;
A
#
# COMPACT_ATOMS: atom_id res chain seq x y z
N SER A 1 -8.58 -50.17 -15.23
CA SER A 1 -7.95 -49.46 -16.36
C SER A 1 -9.05 -48.95 -17.25
N GLY A 2 -9.07 -47.67 -17.62
CA GLY A 2 -10.11 -47.14 -18.51
C GLY A 2 -9.93 -47.66 -19.94
N VAL A 3 -11.03 -47.84 -20.67
CA VAL A 3 -11.03 -48.28 -22.08
C VAL A 3 -11.56 -47.15 -22.95
N TYR A 4 -10.92 -46.89 -24.09
CA TYR A 4 -11.40 -45.89 -25.03
C TYR A 4 -12.56 -46.44 -25.87
N LYS A 5 -13.65 -45.67 -25.99
CA LYS A 5 -14.84 -46.03 -26.79
C LYS A 5 -15.27 -44.83 -27.65
N ILE A 6 -15.74 -45.11 -28.86
CA ILE A 6 -16.34 -44.09 -29.73
C ILE A 6 -17.86 -44.19 -29.63
N LYS A 7 -18.53 -43.05 -29.40
CA LYS A 7 -19.98 -42.94 -29.36
C LYS A 7 -20.40 -41.63 -30.05
N ASP A 8 -21.33 -41.72 -30.99
CA ASP A 8 -21.85 -40.57 -31.76
C ASP A 8 -20.74 -39.72 -32.41
N GLY A 9 -19.67 -40.38 -32.90
CA GLY A 9 -18.51 -39.72 -33.50
C GLY A 9 -17.52 -39.07 -32.51
N LEU A 10 -17.76 -39.19 -31.20
CA LEU A 10 -16.92 -38.63 -30.14
C LEU A 10 -16.17 -39.72 -29.37
N LEU A 11 -14.95 -39.42 -28.93
CA LEU A 11 -14.10 -40.35 -28.19
C LEU A 11 -14.31 -40.20 -26.68
N TYR A 12 -14.58 -41.29 -25.98
CA TYR A 12 -14.76 -41.34 -24.53
C TYR A 12 -13.72 -42.25 -23.89
N LEU A 13 -13.27 -41.90 -22.69
CA LEU A 13 -12.54 -42.78 -21.78
C LEU A 13 -13.54 -43.34 -20.76
N ASP A 14 -13.74 -44.65 -20.81
CA ASP A 14 -14.76 -45.36 -20.04
C ASP A 14 -14.15 -46.15 -18.88
N PHE A 15 -14.60 -45.89 -17.66
CA PHE A 15 -14.23 -46.61 -16.43
C PHE A 15 -15.33 -47.57 -15.94
N GLY A 16 -16.34 -47.86 -16.76
CA GLY A 16 -17.49 -48.70 -16.44
C GLY A 16 -18.69 -47.87 -16.00
N SER A 17 -18.62 -47.26 -14.82
CA SER A 17 -19.70 -46.40 -14.27
C SER A 17 -19.47 -44.89 -14.49
N ASP A 18 -18.32 -44.51 -15.03
CA ASP A 18 -17.91 -43.11 -15.26
C ASP A 18 -17.30 -42.99 -16.66
N GLN A 19 -17.89 -42.14 -17.50
CA GLN A 19 -17.46 -41.91 -18.87
C GLN A 19 -17.06 -40.44 -19.05
N ARG A 20 -15.86 -40.23 -19.59
CA ARG A 20 -15.31 -38.88 -19.78
C ARG A 20 -15.01 -38.62 -21.25
N LEU A 21 -15.48 -37.50 -21.76
CA LEU A 21 -15.24 -37.10 -23.14
C LEU A 21 -13.76 -36.72 -23.32
N CYS A 22 -13.10 -37.33 -24.30
CA CYS A 22 -11.72 -37.05 -24.63
C CYS A 22 -11.63 -35.78 -25.47
N ILE A 23 -10.97 -34.75 -24.96
CA ILE A 23 -10.86 -33.46 -25.64
C ILE A 23 -9.55 -33.40 -26.44
N PRO A 24 -9.61 -33.30 -27.79
CA PRO A 24 -8.41 -33.22 -28.60
C PRO A 24 -7.75 -31.84 -28.46
N ASP A 25 -6.47 -31.78 -28.80
CA ASP A 25 -5.73 -30.51 -28.85
C ASP A 25 -6.00 -29.81 -30.18
N ILE A 26 -7.18 -29.21 -30.29
CA ILE A 26 -7.62 -28.53 -31.50
C ILE A 26 -7.89 -27.07 -31.20
N LYS A 27 -7.71 -26.25 -32.23
CA LYS A 27 -8.21 -24.90 -32.24
C LYS A 27 -9.51 -24.85 -33.02
N VAL A 28 -10.55 -24.34 -32.40
CA VAL A 28 -11.86 -24.14 -33.02
C VAL A 28 -11.96 -22.72 -33.57
N GLU A 29 -12.67 -22.58 -34.69
CA GLU A 29 -13.03 -21.27 -35.24
C GLU A 29 -14.15 -20.68 -34.39
N GLY A 30 -13.92 -19.48 -33.86
CA GLY A 30 -14.86 -18.82 -32.95
C GLY A 30 -14.17 -17.84 -32.03
N GLY A 31 -14.11 -16.58 -32.46
CA GLY A 31 -13.48 -15.46 -31.77
C GLY A 31 -13.29 -14.28 -32.71
N ARG A 32 -13.23 -13.05 -32.18
CA ARG A 32 -13.43 -11.74 -32.85
C ARG A 32 -12.54 -11.41 -34.08
N ASP A 33 -11.57 -12.24 -34.43
CA ASP A 33 -10.58 -11.97 -35.50
C ASP A 33 -10.38 -13.13 -36.52
N ASN A 34 -11.34 -14.04 -36.72
CA ASN A 34 -11.05 -15.38 -37.29
C ASN A 34 -9.94 -16.12 -36.50
N GLY A 35 -9.79 -15.76 -35.22
CA GLY A 35 -8.76 -16.28 -34.33
C GLY A 35 -9.07 -17.71 -33.91
N LYS A 36 -8.12 -18.61 -34.14
CA LYS A 36 -8.16 -20.01 -33.72
C LYS A 36 -8.05 -20.10 -32.18
N ARG A 37 -9.12 -20.47 -31.47
CA ARG A 37 -9.12 -20.63 -30.00
C ARG A 37 -8.92 -22.07 -29.59
N SER A 38 -8.06 -22.34 -28.60
CA SER A 38 -7.88 -23.70 -28.09
C SER A 38 -9.16 -24.17 -27.37
N LEU A 39 -9.71 -25.31 -27.80
CA LEU A 39 -10.91 -25.89 -27.17
C LEU A 39 -10.65 -26.22 -25.70
N ARG A 40 -9.44 -26.70 -25.38
CA ARG A 40 -9.02 -26.98 -24.00
C ARG A 40 -8.95 -25.71 -23.17
N GLU A 41 -8.39 -24.63 -23.71
CA GLU A 41 -8.37 -23.32 -23.04
C GLU A 41 -9.78 -22.82 -22.71
N MET A 42 -10.72 -22.94 -23.65
CA MET A 42 -12.11 -22.53 -23.45
C MET A 42 -12.78 -23.30 -22.30
N LEU A 43 -12.62 -24.62 -22.28
CA LEU A 43 -13.17 -25.47 -21.21
C LEU A 43 -12.54 -25.13 -19.85
N ILE A 44 -11.21 -24.95 -19.81
CA ILE A 44 -10.51 -24.57 -18.57
C ILE A 44 -10.99 -23.21 -18.06
N SER A 45 -11.10 -22.22 -18.96
CA SER A 45 -11.61 -20.89 -18.63
C SER A 45 -13.02 -20.95 -18.04
N HIS A 46 -13.92 -21.67 -18.71
CA HIS A 46 -15.31 -21.80 -18.28
C HIS A 46 -15.43 -22.48 -16.91
N ALA A 47 -14.73 -23.59 -16.70
CA ALA A 47 -14.73 -24.29 -15.42
C ALA A 47 -14.09 -23.47 -14.29
N HIS A 48 -13.06 -22.68 -14.60
CA HIS A 48 -12.43 -21.79 -13.63
C HIS A 48 -13.38 -20.65 -13.23
N GLN A 49 -14.13 -20.08 -14.18
CA GLN A 49 -15.13 -19.03 -13.95
C GLN A 49 -16.33 -19.56 -13.14
N ILE A 50 -16.98 -20.65 -13.59
CA ILE A 50 -18.11 -21.27 -12.88
C ILE A 50 -17.69 -21.74 -11.49
N GLY A 51 -16.47 -22.25 -11.36
CA GLY A 51 -15.90 -22.66 -10.08
C GLY A 51 -15.59 -21.50 -9.13
N GLY A 52 -15.76 -20.24 -9.57
CA GLY A 52 -15.51 -19.04 -8.78
C GLY A 52 -14.04 -18.77 -8.52
N HIS A 53 -13.18 -18.96 -9.54
CA HIS A 53 -11.73 -18.69 -9.48
C HIS A 53 -10.98 -19.41 -8.34
N LYS A 54 -11.45 -20.61 -7.98
CA LYS A 54 -10.85 -21.44 -6.93
C LYS A 54 -9.53 -22.08 -7.36
N ASP A 55 -8.87 -22.75 -6.40
CA ASP A 55 -7.59 -23.43 -6.59
C ASP A 55 -7.61 -24.48 -7.72
N THR A 56 -6.42 -24.86 -8.20
CA THR A 56 -6.23 -25.85 -9.27
C THR A 56 -7.02 -27.13 -9.02
N ARG A 57 -7.09 -27.61 -7.77
CA ARG A 57 -7.76 -28.87 -7.41
C ARG A 57 -9.28 -28.77 -7.62
N LYS A 58 -9.90 -27.62 -7.32
CA LYS A 58 -11.33 -27.40 -7.53
C LYS A 58 -11.67 -27.30 -9.01
N THR A 59 -10.88 -26.55 -9.80
CA THR A 59 -11.07 -26.49 -11.26
C THR A 59 -10.85 -27.86 -11.92
N ASP A 60 -9.84 -28.61 -11.48
CA ASP A 60 -9.58 -29.99 -11.90
C ASP A 60 -10.75 -30.92 -11.55
N GLY A 61 -11.33 -30.80 -10.35
CA GLY A 61 -12.49 -31.56 -9.93
C GLY A 61 -13.75 -31.29 -10.77
N ILE A 62 -13.95 -30.08 -11.30
CA ILE A 62 -15.08 -29.77 -12.19
C ILE A 62 -14.85 -30.40 -13.57
N LEU A 63 -13.67 -30.19 -14.16
CA LEU A 63 -13.41 -30.66 -15.53
C LEU A 63 -13.30 -32.18 -15.61
N ARG A 64 -12.66 -32.82 -14.64
CA ARG A 64 -12.45 -34.28 -14.64
C ARG A 64 -13.73 -35.08 -14.44
N GLN A 65 -14.86 -34.46 -14.07
CA GLN A 65 -16.16 -35.12 -14.05
C GLN A 65 -16.69 -35.41 -15.47
N TYR A 66 -16.31 -34.59 -16.44
CA TYR A 66 -16.90 -34.63 -17.78
C TYR A 66 -15.86 -34.88 -18.88
N TYR A 67 -14.61 -34.46 -18.66
CA TYR A 67 -13.60 -34.39 -19.71
C TYR A 67 -12.30 -35.11 -19.32
N TYR A 68 -11.58 -35.55 -20.35
CA TYR A 68 -10.26 -36.16 -20.23
C TYR A 68 -9.32 -35.69 -21.34
N TRP A 69 -8.08 -35.39 -20.96
CA TRP A 69 -6.92 -35.43 -21.84
C TRP A 69 -5.67 -35.66 -20.98
N LYS A 70 -4.59 -36.15 -21.60
CA LYS A 70 -3.40 -36.65 -20.87
C LYS A 70 -2.82 -35.64 -19.88
N THR A 71 -2.76 -34.37 -20.27
CA THR A 71 -2.14 -33.27 -19.51
C THR A 71 -3.13 -32.40 -18.74
N ILE A 72 -4.40 -32.82 -18.58
CA ILE A 72 -5.49 -32.00 -18.02
C ILE A 72 -5.12 -31.26 -16.74
N THR A 73 -4.52 -31.93 -15.77
CA THR A 73 -4.14 -31.29 -14.50
C THR A 73 -2.96 -30.33 -14.65
N GLU A 74 -2.02 -30.61 -15.53
CA GLU A 74 -0.88 -29.71 -15.79
C GLU A 74 -1.35 -28.45 -16.50
N ASP A 75 -2.21 -28.59 -17.49
CA ASP A 75 -2.79 -27.46 -18.24
C ASP A 75 -3.65 -26.59 -17.31
N ILE A 76 -4.49 -27.20 -16.48
CA ILE A 76 -5.27 -26.47 -15.46
C ILE A 76 -4.35 -25.78 -14.45
N ARG A 77 -3.26 -26.43 -14.01
CA ARG A 77 -2.29 -25.83 -13.08
C ARG A 77 -1.63 -24.61 -13.72
N LYS A 78 -1.16 -24.72 -14.97
CA LYS A 78 -0.57 -23.61 -15.73
C LYS A 78 -1.58 -22.48 -15.94
N TYR A 79 -2.83 -22.81 -16.23
CA TYR A 79 -3.90 -21.83 -16.42
C TYR A 79 -4.21 -21.05 -15.13
N VAL A 80 -4.48 -21.76 -14.02
CA VAL A 80 -4.86 -21.13 -12.74
C VAL A 80 -3.70 -20.30 -12.16
N ARG A 81 -2.45 -20.78 -12.26
CA ARG A 81 -1.27 -20.02 -11.79
C ARG A 81 -1.06 -18.72 -12.55
N SER A 82 -1.32 -18.73 -13.85
CA SER A 82 -1.17 -17.54 -14.70
C SER A 82 -2.43 -16.67 -14.75
N CYS A 83 -3.55 -17.04 -14.10
CA CYS A 83 -4.80 -16.27 -14.12
C CYS A 83 -4.60 -14.88 -13.50
N HIS A 84 -4.79 -13.81 -14.28
CA HIS A 84 -4.57 -12.43 -13.84
C HIS A 84 -5.46 -12.07 -12.63
N SER A 85 -6.77 -12.35 -12.70
CA SER A 85 -7.73 -12.09 -11.61
C SER A 85 -7.35 -12.81 -10.31
N CYS A 86 -6.93 -14.08 -10.38
CA CYS A 86 -6.41 -14.80 -9.21
C CYS A 86 -5.10 -14.18 -8.69
N GLN A 87 -4.17 -13.83 -9.59
CA GLN A 87 -2.89 -13.25 -9.21
C GLN A 87 -3.06 -11.87 -8.56
N THR A 88 -4.03 -11.03 -8.96
CA THR A 88 -4.22 -9.68 -8.40
C THR A 88 -5.15 -9.62 -7.18
N ARG A 89 -6.11 -10.55 -7.04
CA ARG A 89 -7.09 -10.57 -5.95
C ARG A 89 -6.71 -11.45 -4.77
N ASN A 90 -5.91 -12.49 -4.98
CA ASN A 90 -5.45 -13.35 -3.88
C ASN A 90 -4.50 -12.61 -2.94
N ALA A 91 -4.65 -12.90 -1.64
CA ALA A 91 -3.78 -12.35 -0.60
C ALA A 91 -2.31 -12.71 -0.85
N PHE A 92 -1.40 -11.84 -0.42
CA PHE A 92 0.02 -12.15 -0.39
C PHE A 92 0.26 -13.45 0.38
N PRO A 93 1.23 -14.30 -0.04
CA PRO A 93 1.69 -15.41 0.80
C PRO A 93 2.03 -14.87 2.19
N SER A 94 1.48 -15.47 3.25
CA SER A 94 1.65 -15.00 4.64
C SER A 94 3.08 -15.09 5.18
N LYS A 95 4.04 -15.55 4.36
CA LYS A 95 5.45 -15.63 4.72
C LYS A 95 6.15 -14.39 4.18
N ARG A 96 6.48 -13.49 5.10
CA ARG A 96 7.28 -12.29 4.82
C ARG A 96 8.64 -12.72 4.29
N PHE A 97 8.98 -12.27 3.10
CA PHE A 97 10.27 -12.48 2.45
C PHE A 97 11.21 -11.34 2.82
N GLY A 98 12.52 -11.55 2.67
CA GLY A 98 13.50 -10.50 2.94
C GLY A 98 13.90 -10.41 4.41
N LYS A 99 15.19 -10.22 4.62
CA LYS A 99 15.76 -10.00 5.96
C LYS A 99 15.47 -8.55 6.37
N ASN A 100 15.21 -8.30 7.65
CA ASN A 100 15.10 -6.94 8.16
C ASN A 100 16.47 -6.27 8.02
N HIS A 101 16.53 -5.16 7.29
CA HIS A 101 17.76 -4.36 7.17
C HIS A 101 17.61 -3.11 8.03
N PRO A 102 17.99 -3.15 9.32
CA PRO A 102 18.09 -1.92 10.09
C PRO A 102 19.08 -0.98 9.41
N LEU A 103 18.84 0.34 9.50
CA LEU A 103 19.87 1.31 9.15
C LEU A 103 21.15 0.91 9.90
N PRO A 104 22.33 0.98 9.26
CA PRO A 104 23.58 0.64 9.92
C PRO A 104 23.69 1.49 11.18
N VAL A 105 23.78 0.83 12.34
CA VAL A 105 23.98 1.53 13.61
C VAL A 105 25.35 2.18 13.54
N PRO A 106 25.47 3.51 13.71
CA PRO A 106 26.76 4.18 13.69
C PRO A 106 27.68 3.61 14.76
N GLY A 107 28.97 3.49 14.45
CA GLY A 107 29.97 2.92 15.36
C GLY A 107 30.20 3.73 16.64
N THR A 108 29.80 5.01 16.66
CA THR A 108 29.86 5.86 17.86
C THR A 108 28.54 6.62 18.03
N PRO A 109 28.16 6.96 19.27
CA PRO A 109 27.03 7.84 19.51
C PRO A 109 27.15 9.19 18.81
N TRP A 110 26.02 9.82 18.55
CA TRP A 110 25.82 11.13 17.91
C TRP A 110 26.29 11.24 16.46
N GLN A 111 26.80 10.16 15.84
CA GLN A 111 27.09 10.15 14.41
C GLN A 111 25.82 10.11 13.55
N GLN A 112 24.71 9.60 14.06
CA GLN A 112 23.42 9.66 13.38
C GLN A 112 22.33 9.98 14.39
N VAL A 113 21.51 10.96 14.06
CA VAL A 113 20.41 11.42 14.93
C VAL A 113 19.09 11.37 14.18
N SER A 114 18.00 11.12 14.89
CA SER A 114 16.66 11.44 14.42
C SER A 114 16.31 12.85 14.89
N MET A 115 15.50 13.54 14.09
CA MET A 115 14.99 14.86 14.45
C MET A 115 13.53 14.97 14.01
N ASP A 116 12.67 15.41 14.92
CA ASP A 116 11.23 15.49 14.69
C ASP A 116 10.57 16.63 15.49
N PHE A 117 9.38 17.03 15.06
CA PHE A 117 8.58 18.08 15.68
C PHE A 117 7.24 17.56 16.17
N MET A 118 7.02 17.63 17.49
CA MET A 118 5.69 17.54 18.07
C MET A 118 5.02 18.92 18.03
N VAL A 119 4.12 19.11 17.07
CA VAL A 119 3.34 20.35 16.88
C VAL A 119 1.98 20.28 17.58
N ASN A 120 1.31 21.43 17.71
CA ASN A 120 -0.01 21.57 18.33
C ASN A 120 -0.06 21.18 19.82
N LEU A 121 1.02 21.42 20.55
CA LEU A 121 1.00 21.33 22.01
C LEU A 121 0.25 22.55 22.59
N PRO A 122 -0.36 22.42 23.79
CA PRO A 122 -0.93 23.57 24.49
C PRO A 122 0.10 24.69 24.62
N SER A 123 -0.34 25.95 24.58
CA SER A 123 0.60 27.08 24.76
C SER A 123 1.21 27.00 26.16
N SER A 124 2.55 26.98 26.23
CA SER A 124 3.29 26.98 27.49
C SER A 124 4.30 28.12 27.54
N ALA A 125 4.42 28.77 28.69
CA ALA A 125 5.29 29.92 28.88
C ALA A 125 6.40 29.62 29.90
N VAL A 126 7.61 30.05 29.60
CA VAL A 126 8.74 30.05 30.54
C VAL A 126 9.37 31.44 30.50
N GLY A 127 9.20 32.20 31.58
CA GLY A 127 9.46 33.66 31.55
C GLY A 127 8.62 34.34 30.48
N ASP A 128 9.23 35.19 29.67
CA ASP A 128 8.56 35.92 28.59
C ASP A 128 8.39 35.11 27.29
N LEU A 129 8.97 33.91 27.22
CA LEU A 129 8.94 33.06 26.03
C LEU A 129 7.71 32.15 26.03
N LYS A 130 7.05 32.01 24.87
CA LYS A 130 5.90 31.13 24.67
C LYS A 130 6.21 30.06 23.63
N PHE A 131 5.80 28.83 23.92
CA PHE A 131 6.05 27.63 23.14
C PHE A 131 4.74 26.88 22.86
N ASN A 132 4.63 26.31 21.67
CA ASN A 132 3.50 25.47 21.26
C ASN A 132 3.93 24.25 20.41
N ALA A 133 5.24 24.02 20.32
CA ALA A 133 5.82 22.85 19.66
C ALA A 133 7.08 22.41 20.40
N LEU A 134 7.45 21.14 20.24
CA LEU A 134 8.64 20.54 20.83
C LEU A 134 9.47 19.87 19.73
N MET A 135 10.74 20.27 19.62
CA MET A 135 11.71 19.60 18.77
C MET A 135 12.38 18.49 19.58
N VAL A 136 12.34 17.26 19.06
CA VAL A 136 12.99 16.10 19.66
C VAL A 136 14.15 15.68 18.77
N VAL A 137 15.32 15.56 19.38
CA VAL A 137 16.51 15.02 18.71
C VAL A 137 16.97 13.79 19.49
N GLU A 138 17.06 12.64 18.84
CA GLU A 138 17.45 11.38 19.48
C GLU A 138 18.66 10.77 18.78
N ASP A 139 19.65 10.33 19.56
CA ASP A 139 20.79 9.57 19.06
C ASP A 139 20.38 8.14 18.66
N TYR A 140 20.78 7.69 17.47
CA TYR A 140 20.42 6.35 16.98
C TYR A 140 21.06 5.21 17.78
N THR A 141 22.27 5.43 18.31
CA THR A 141 23.09 4.39 18.94
C THR A 141 22.75 4.22 20.42
N ALA A 142 22.80 5.30 21.20
CA ALA A 142 22.58 5.32 22.63
C ALA A 142 21.13 5.60 23.03
N LYS A 143 20.28 6.03 22.08
CA LYS A 143 18.88 6.42 22.35
C LYS A 143 18.75 7.61 23.32
N MET A 144 19.77 8.46 23.36
CA MET A 144 19.73 9.68 24.16
C MET A 144 18.87 10.73 23.46
N ALA A 145 17.84 11.22 24.14
CA ALA A 145 16.92 12.22 23.63
C ALA A 145 17.24 13.61 24.19
N ARG A 146 17.05 14.64 23.36
CA ARG A 146 17.14 16.06 23.71
C ARG A 146 15.83 16.74 23.34
N LEU A 147 15.23 17.42 24.31
CA LEU A 147 13.91 18.02 24.22
C LEU A 147 14.03 19.55 24.18
N ILE A 148 13.73 20.15 23.03
CA ILE A 148 13.95 21.58 22.79
C ILE A 148 12.60 22.29 22.54
N PRO A 149 12.12 23.14 23.47
CA PRO A 149 10.87 23.85 23.29
C PRO A 149 10.97 24.87 22.16
N THR A 150 9.93 24.96 21.33
CA THR A 150 9.89 25.83 20.15
C THR A 150 8.45 26.25 19.80
N THR A 151 8.29 26.86 18.62
CA THR A 151 6.98 27.26 18.10
C THR A 151 6.70 26.58 16.77
N THR A 152 5.43 26.29 16.46
CA THR A 152 4.99 25.66 15.21
C THR A 152 5.43 26.43 13.96
N ASN A 153 5.59 27.75 14.10
CA ASN A 153 5.95 28.67 13.02
C ASN A 153 7.47 28.94 12.92
N VAL A 154 8.31 28.17 13.64
CA VAL A 154 9.75 28.32 13.55
C VAL A 154 10.22 28.07 12.11
N LYS A 155 10.96 29.04 11.56
CA LYS A 155 11.54 28.95 10.21
C LYS A 155 12.83 28.11 10.25
N ALA A 156 13.29 27.68 9.08
CA ALA A 156 14.46 26.81 8.96
C ALA A 156 15.73 27.40 9.59
N GLU A 157 15.91 28.72 9.54
CA GLU A 157 17.02 29.43 10.21
C GLU A 157 16.91 29.32 11.73
N GLY A 158 15.70 29.41 12.27
CA GLY A 158 15.42 29.21 13.69
C GLY A 158 15.66 27.77 14.13
N VAL A 159 15.28 26.79 13.30
CA VAL A 159 15.59 25.37 13.56
C VAL A 159 17.09 25.14 13.60
N ALA A 160 17.86 25.76 12.70
CA ALA A 160 19.32 25.66 12.70
C ALA A 160 19.89 26.22 14.00
N LYS A 161 19.45 27.43 14.40
CA LYS A 161 19.86 28.03 15.66
C LYS A 161 19.56 27.12 16.86
N LEU A 162 18.36 26.56 16.93
CA LEU A 162 17.98 25.63 17.99
C LEU A 162 18.88 24.40 18.03
N TYR A 163 19.21 23.83 16.86
CA TYR A 163 20.09 22.68 16.75
C TYR A 163 21.51 23.02 17.24
N PHE A 164 22.07 24.15 16.78
CA PHE A 164 23.42 24.56 17.17
C PHE A 164 23.52 24.88 18.67
N ASP A 165 22.52 25.60 19.19
CA ASP A 165 22.47 26.03 20.59
C ASP A 165 22.23 24.90 21.57
N ASN A 166 21.68 23.76 21.14
CA ASN A 166 21.25 22.70 22.07
C ASN A 166 21.89 21.34 21.82
N ILE A 167 22.30 21.05 20.58
CA ILE A 167 22.85 19.74 20.19
C ILE A 167 24.32 19.87 19.84
N TYR A 168 24.66 20.73 18.87
CA TYR A 168 26.04 20.89 18.39
C TYR A 168 27.02 21.20 19.51
N LYS A 169 26.65 22.13 20.41
CA LYS A 169 27.51 22.53 21.54
C LYS A 169 27.89 21.37 22.47
N LEU A 170 27.08 20.30 22.49
CA LEU A 170 27.27 19.15 23.38
C LEU A 170 27.91 17.95 22.66
N HIS A 171 27.55 17.75 21.39
CA HIS A 171 27.80 16.48 20.69
C HIS A 171 28.52 16.65 19.35
N GLY A 172 28.71 17.89 18.88
CA GLY A 172 29.25 18.19 17.56
C GLY A 172 28.23 17.96 16.44
N LEU A 173 28.74 17.88 15.20
CA LEU A 173 27.93 17.64 14.01
C LEU A 173 27.78 16.13 13.74
N PRO A 174 26.55 15.65 13.45
CA PRO A 174 26.34 14.27 13.06
C PRO A 174 26.79 14.05 11.61
N LYS A 175 27.09 12.80 11.26
CA LYS A 175 27.27 12.40 9.85
C LYS A 175 25.95 12.33 9.11
N GLY A 176 24.87 11.97 9.80
CA GLY A 176 23.55 11.84 9.20
C GLY A 176 22.41 12.31 10.10
N ILE A 177 21.43 13.00 9.53
CA ILE A 177 20.19 13.39 10.19
C ILE A 177 19.04 12.69 9.49
N VAL A 178 18.26 11.95 10.28
CA VAL A 178 17.03 11.32 9.84
C VAL A 178 15.86 12.18 10.30
N SER A 179 15.10 12.75 9.37
CA SER A 179 13.87 13.49 9.69
C SER A 179 12.74 13.08 8.77
N ASP A 180 11.54 13.52 9.12
CA ASP A 180 10.39 13.47 8.23
C ASP A 180 10.53 14.48 7.07
N ARG A 181 9.50 14.54 6.22
CA ARG A 181 9.46 15.43 5.06
C ARG A 181 8.82 16.80 5.36
N ASP A 182 8.84 17.29 6.61
CA ASP A 182 8.37 18.64 6.90
C ASP A 182 9.10 19.67 6.01
N SER A 183 8.37 20.70 5.58
CA SER A 183 8.91 21.80 4.76
C SER A 183 10.11 22.49 5.43
N LYS A 184 10.21 22.43 6.76
CA LYS A 184 11.36 22.91 7.55
C LYS A 184 12.65 22.17 7.24
N PHE A 185 12.57 20.87 6.94
CA PHE A 185 13.73 20.02 6.61
C PHE A 185 13.98 19.86 5.11
N THR A 186 12.98 20.16 4.28
CA THR A 186 13.08 20.10 2.81
C THR A 186 13.36 21.46 2.16
N GLY A 187 13.37 22.54 2.92
CA GLY A 187 13.68 23.90 2.46
C GLY A 187 15.08 24.04 1.85
N ALA A 188 15.25 25.02 0.95
CA ALA A 188 16.53 25.29 0.28
C ALA A 188 17.64 25.67 1.27
N PHE A 189 17.30 26.46 2.29
CA PHE A 189 18.22 26.84 3.36
C PHE A 189 18.79 25.62 4.11
N TRP A 190 17.92 24.71 4.57
CA TRP A 190 18.35 23.53 5.35
C TRP A 190 19.28 22.63 4.54
N ARG A 191 18.93 22.37 3.28
CA ARG A 191 19.78 21.58 2.37
C ARG A 191 21.14 22.24 2.12
N ALA A 192 21.16 23.55 1.92
CA ALA A 192 22.42 24.29 1.72
C ALA A 192 23.29 24.24 2.98
N LEU A 193 22.70 24.46 4.16
CA LEU A 193 23.39 24.39 5.44
C LEU A 193 24.04 23.02 5.65
N GLN A 194 23.28 21.94 5.50
CA GLN A 194 23.78 20.58 5.75
C GLN A 194 24.87 20.17 4.76
N LYS A 195 24.76 20.60 3.49
CA LYS A 195 25.82 20.42 2.50
C LYS A 195 27.12 21.15 2.89
N MET A 196 27.02 22.35 3.47
CA MET A 196 28.20 23.11 3.92
C MET A 196 28.86 22.47 5.15
N VAL A 197 28.07 21.92 6.07
CA VAL A 197 28.61 21.30 7.30
C VAL A 197 28.95 19.81 7.15
N GLY A 198 28.69 19.21 5.98
CA GLY A 198 29.05 17.83 5.68
C GLY A 198 28.11 16.77 6.29
N THR A 199 26.85 17.13 6.55
CA THR A 199 25.84 16.22 7.14
C THR A 199 24.90 15.67 6.07
N ASP A 200 24.71 14.36 6.04
CA ASP A 200 23.78 13.70 5.13
C ASP A 200 22.32 13.78 5.64
N LEU A 201 21.41 14.23 4.78
CA LEU A 201 19.97 14.25 5.06
C LEU A 201 19.31 12.94 4.63
N LEU A 202 19.02 12.08 5.59
CA LEU A 202 18.41 10.76 5.42
C LEU A 202 16.88 10.86 5.63
N MET A 203 16.18 11.47 4.66
CA MET A 203 14.73 11.70 4.78
C MET A 203 13.93 10.40 4.76
N SER A 204 12.98 10.26 5.70
CA SER A 204 12.05 9.14 5.67
C SER A 204 11.21 9.19 4.38
N THR A 205 11.03 8.03 3.72
CA THR A 205 10.05 7.93 2.63
C THR A 205 8.67 7.76 3.25
N THR A 206 7.63 8.28 2.59
CA THR A 206 6.20 8.15 2.96
C THR A 206 5.68 6.70 3.11
N ALA A 207 6.55 5.70 2.96
CA ALA A 207 6.25 4.28 3.10
C ALA A 207 7.36 3.49 3.88
N HIS A 208 8.18 4.15 4.71
CA HIS A 208 9.17 3.45 5.57
C HIS A 208 8.70 3.43 7.05
N PRO A 209 7.78 2.51 7.42
CA PRO A 209 7.18 2.46 8.77
C PRO A 209 8.19 2.24 9.89
N GLN A 210 9.42 1.82 9.59
CA GLN A 210 10.45 1.53 10.58
C GLN A 210 11.23 2.75 11.05
N THR A 211 11.41 3.74 10.16
CA THR A 211 12.09 5.00 10.48
C THR A 211 11.11 5.95 11.16
N ASP A 212 9.93 6.07 10.56
CA ASP A 212 8.80 6.84 11.10
C ASP A 212 8.34 6.25 12.44
N GLY A 213 8.23 4.91 12.52
CA GLY A 213 7.81 4.23 13.74
C GLY A 213 8.84 4.22 14.88
N GLN A 214 10.12 4.49 14.64
CA GLN A 214 11.07 4.71 15.75
C GLN A 214 10.85 6.08 16.39
N THR A 215 10.83 7.12 15.58
CA THR A 215 10.54 8.48 16.01
C THR A 215 9.16 8.60 16.65
N GLU A 216 8.13 7.97 16.07
CA GLU A 216 6.77 7.96 16.64
C GLU A 216 6.73 7.30 18.03
N ARG A 217 7.49 6.21 18.23
CA ARG A 217 7.60 5.56 19.54
C ARG A 217 8.33 6.43 20.55
N ALA A 218 9.43 7.07 20.16
CA ALA A 218 10.15 8.00 21.02
C ALA A 218 9.23 9.16 21.47
N ASN A 219 8.54 9.81 20.53
CA ASN A 219 7.59 10.88 20.84
C ASN A 219 6.46 10.43 21.76
N ARG A 220 5.93 9.22 21.56
CA ARG A 220 4.89 8.65 22.42
C ARG A 220 5.38 8.50 23.86
N THR A 221 6.60 8.03 24.05
CA THR A 221 7.23 7.92 25.38
C THR A 221 7.44 9.29 26.00
N VAL A 222 7.93 10.28 25.24
CA VAL A 222 8.07 11.67 25.72
C VAL A 222 6.74 12.20 26.23
N LEU A 223 5.67 12.09 25.42
CA LEU A 223 4.34 12.56 25.80
C LEU A 223 3.77 11.81 27.00
N GLN A 224 4.02 10.50 27.11
CA GLN A 224 3.57 9.71 28.26
C GLN A 224 4.20 10.20 29.56
N ILE A 225 5.52 10.42 29.58
CA ILE A 225 6.22 10.92 30.77
C ILE A 225 5.76 12.34 31.09
N LEU A 226 5.69 13.20 30.07
CA LEU A 226 5.30 14.61 30.22
C LEU A 226 3.91 14.76 30.84
N ARG A 227 2.94 13.90 30.48
CA ARG A 227 1.58 13.89 31.06
C ARG A 227 1.52 13.72 32.57
N HIS A 228 2.56 13.16 33.19
CA HIS A 228 2.62 13.00 34.65
C HIS A 228 3.11 14.24 35.39
N PHE A 229 3.78 15.18 34.70
CA PHE A 229 4.35 16.38 35.30
C PHE A 229 3.51 17.64 35.06
N VAL A 230 2.76 17.67 33.96
CA VAL A 230 1.96 18.84 33.57
C VAL A 230 0.71 19.03 34.43
N ASN A 231 0.29 20.28 34.56
CA ASN A 231 -0.99 20.64 35.16
C ASN A 231 -2.18 20.17 34.31
N THR A 232 -3.40 20.28 34.85
CA THR A 232 -4.63 19.83 34.20
C THR A 232 -4.92 20.51 32.85
N VAL A 233 -4.41 21.73 32.64
CA VAL A 233 -4.58 22.51 31.41
C VAL A 233 -3.44 22.24 30.41
N GLY A 234 -2.35 21.63 30.87
CA GLY A 234 -1.14 21.39 30.09
C GLY A 234 -0.37 22.66 29.75
N SER A 235 -0.60 23.79 30.42
CA SER A 235 0.04 25.08 30.05
C SER A 235 1.47 25.25 30.58
N ASP A 236 1.98 24.28 31.33
CA ASP A 236 3.27 24.34 32.01
C ASP A 236 4.23 23.23 31.55
N TRP A 237 4.01 22.62 30.39
CA TRP A 237 4.86 21.52 29.93
C TRP A 237 6.31 21.91 29.65
N ALA A 238 6.56 23.16 29.22
CA ALA A 238 7.91 23.59 28.82
C ALA A 238 8.89 23.67 30.02
N GLN A 239 8.40 24.00 31.22
CA GLN A 239 9.23 24.03 32.45
C GLN A 239 9.64 22.64 32.95
N HIS A 240 8.89 21.59 32.57
CA HIS A 240 9.16 20.22 33.01
C HIS A 240 10.12 19.46 32.10
N LEU A 241 10.47 20.01 30.93
CA LEU A 241 11.36 19.35 29.97
C LEU A 241 12.71 18.91 30.55
N PRO A 242 13.41 19.68 31.42
CA PRO A 242 14.66 19.22 32.01
C PRO A 242 14.48 17.92 32.81
N THR A 243 13.41 17.82 33.60
CA THR A 243 13.09 16.63 34.40
C THR A 243 12.71 15.45 33.51
N VAL A 244 11.91 15.69 32.46
CA VAL A 244 11.49 14.66 31.52
C VAL A 244 12.68 14.14 30.70
N GLU A 245 13.53 15.04 30.19
CA GLU A 245 14.75 14.68 29.46
C GLU A 245 15.70 13.87 30.34
N PHE A 246 15.89 14.29 31.61
CA PHE A 246 16.70 13.54 32.56
C PHE A 246 16.13 12.14 32.79
N ALA A 247 14.83 12.01 33.07
CA ALA A 247 14.16 10.75 33.30
C ALA A 247 14.24 9.80 32.09
N LEU A 248 14.06 10.30 30.87
CA LEU A 248 14.23 9.53 29.63
C LEU A 248 15.64 8.97 29.52
N ASN A 249 16.65 9.82 29.73
CA ASN A 249 18.04 9.45 29.52
C ASN A 249 18.62 8.61 30.68
N SER A 250 18.03 8.65 31.87
CA SER A 250 18.45 7.89 33.05
C SER A 250 17.69 6.57 33.22
N THR A 251 16.72 6.27 32.37
CA THR A 251 15.93 5.04 32.42
C THR A 251 16.45 4.04 31.40
N ILE A 252 16.45 2.74 31.76
CA ILE A 252 16.85 1.66 30.87
C ILE A 252 15.97 1.66 29.62
N HIS A 253 16.60 1.81 28.46
CA HIS A 253 15.88 1.76 27.19
C HIS A 253 15.81 0.30 26.69
N SER A 254 14.63 -0.14 26.26
CA SER A 254 14.37 -1.55 25.91
C SER A 254 15.21 -2.07 24.75
N SER A 255 15.63 -1.21 23.82
CA SER A 255 16.46 -1.61 22.67
C SER A 255 17.95 -1.75 22.97
N THR A 256 18.45 -1.06 23.99
CA THR A 256 19.87 -1.05 24.37
C THR A 256 20.12 -1.82 25.67
N ASN A 257 19.06 -2.11 26.42
CA ASN A 257 19.10 -2.69 27.77
C ASN A 257 20.00 -1.92 28.75
N LYS A 258 20.24 -0.64 28.46
CA LYS A 258 21.04 0.30 29.26
C LYS A 258 20.38 1.67 29.22
N ALA A 259 20.65 2.48 30.23
CA ALA A 259 20.22 3.88 30.19
C ALA A 259 21.06 4.65 29.16
N PRO A 260 20.48 5.57 28.37
CA PRO A 260 21.26 6.41 27.47
C PRO A 260 22.44 7.13 28.13
N PHE A 261 22.26 7.60 29.38
CA PHE A 261 23.36 8.17 30.17
C PHE A 261 24.55 7.21 30.33
N GLU A 262 24.27 5.95 30.61
CA GLU A 262 25.30 4.92 30.80
C GLU A 262 26.06 4.64 29.50
N ILE A 263 25.37 4.67 28.35
CA ILE A 263 25.98 4.42 27.04
C ILE A 263 26.84 5.61 26.59
N ILE A 264 26.36 6.84 26.80
CA ILE A 264 27.05 8.06 26.36
C ILE A 264 28.21 8.42 27.29
N TYR A 265 27.97 8.39 28.60
CA TYR A 265 28.92 8.92 29.60
C TYR A 265 29.64 7.83 30.39
N GLY A 266 29.24 6.56 30.25
CA GLY A 266 29.84 5.44 30.97
C GLY A 266 29.38 5.28 32.41
N TYR A 267 28.45 6.12 32.89
CA TYR A 267 27.88 6.04 34.24
C TYR A 267 26.42 6.50 34.25
N LEU A 268 25.68 6.08 35.28
CA LEU A 268 24.34 6.60 35.54
C LEU A 268 24.44 7.81 36.49
N PRO A 269 23.85 8.97 36.14
CA PRO A 269 23.89 10.15 37.02
C PRO A 269 23.17 9.87 38.34
N ARG A 270 23.63 10.55 39.41
CA ARG A 270 22.98 10.45 40.72
C ARG A 270 21.56 11.01 40.64
N THR A 271 20.57 10.14 40.86
CA THR A 271 19.15 10.49 40.88
C THR A 271 18.69 10.97 42.27
N PHE A 272 19.40 10.58 43.33
CA PHE A 272 19.17 11.00 44.71
C PHE A 272 20.50 11.46 45.35
N PRO A 273 20.48 12.46 46.24
CA PRO A 273 21.66 12.80 47.03
C PRO A 273 22.06 11.60 47.91
N PRO A 274 23.36 11.33 48.08
CA PRO A 274 23.79 10.31 49.02
C PRO A 274 23.38 10.71 50.44
N ILE A 275 22.84 9.75 51.20
CA ILE A 275 22.86 9.82 52.66
C ILE A 275 24.32 9.49 53.02
N VAL A 276 25.16 10.51 53.16
CA VAL A 276 26.64 10.39 53.21
C VAL A 276 27.13 9.67 54.47
N TYR A 277 28.18 8.85 54.35
CA TYR A 277 29.28 8.79 55.32
C TYR A 277 30.63 8.50 54.63
N ASP A 278 31.50 9.51 54.68
CA ASP A 278 32.96 9.59 54.82
C ASP A 278 34.02 8.73 54.08
N GLU A 279 35.22 9.34 54.09
CA GLU A 279 36.47 9.29 53.31
C GLU A 279 37.27 7.97 53.11
N ASP A 280 38.07 7.96 52.03
CA ASP A 280 39.26 7.14 51.71
C ASP A 280 39.23 5.62 52.01
N ASN A 281 38.69 4.82 51.07
CA ASN A 281 38.82 3.35 51.09
C ASN A 281 39.34 2.79 49.73
N PRO A 282 40.50 2.10 49.68
CA PRO A 282 40.99 1.41 48.49
C PRO A 282 40.03 0.38 47.89
N ALA A 283 39.13 -0.20 48.70
CA ALA A 283 38.08 -1.11 48.22
C ALA A 283 37.07 -0.44 47.24
N SER A 284 36.99 0.90 47.25
CA SER A 284 36.16 1.68 46.32
C SER A 284 36.71 1.68 44.90
N MET A 285 38.05 1.63 44.76
CA MET A 285 38.73 1.54 43.45
C MET A 285 38.60 0.12 42.88
N ASP A 286 38.80 -0.92 43.70
CA ASP A 286 38.54 -2.31 43.33
C ASP A 286 37.07 -2.54 42.92
N PHE A 287 36.12 -1.83 43.55
CA PHE A 287 34.70 -1.89 43.19
C PHE A 287 34.42 -1.25 41.82
N MET A 288 35.06 -0.13 41.49
CA MET A 288 34.95 0.51 40.16
C MET A 288 35.61 -0.34 39.06
N GLU A 289 36.75 -0.96 39.35
CA GLU A 289 37.50 -1.77 38.39
C GLU A 289 36.79 -3.11 38.08
N ASN A 290 36.25 -3.77 39.11
CA ASN A 290 35.37 -4.94 38.95
C ASN A 290 34.09 -4.60 38.17
N ARG A 291 33.60 -3.36 38.27
CA ARG A 291 32.40 -2.89 37.57
C ARG A 291 32.66 -2.57 36.09
N MET A 292 33.85 -2.08 35.75
CA MET A 292 34.31 -1.97 34.35
C MET A 292 34.50 -3.34 33.69
N LEU A 293 34.98 -4.34 34.45
CA LEU A 293 35.10 -5.73 33.99
C LEU A 293 33.73 -6.37 33.73
N ALA A 294 32.76 -6.18 34.63
CA ALA A 294 31.39 -6.65 34.45
C ALA A 294 30.69 -6.00 33.24
N LEU A 295 30.99 -4.73 32.94
CA LEU A 295 30.46 -4.01 31.77
C LEU A 295 30.95 -4.60 30.44
N ARG A 296 32.22 -5.02 30.37
CA ARG A 296 32.78 -5.70 29.20
C ARG A 296 32.14 -7.08 29.01
N ALA A 297 32.00 -7.85 30.09
CA ALA A 297 31.32 -9.15 30.04
C ALA A 297 29.85 -9.04 29.60
N ALA A 298 29.14 -7.97 29.99
CA ALA A 298 27.77 -7.72 29.55
C ALA A 298 27.67 -7.31 28.07
N GLN A 299 28.66 -6.58 27.53
CA GLN A 299 28.72 -6.27 26.10
C GLN A 299 28.92 -7.54 25.26
N ASP A 300 29.80 -8.43 25.71
CA ASP A 300 30.04 -9.71 25.04
C ASP A 300 28.80 -10.61 25.08
N ALA A 301 28.08 -10.63 26.21
CA ALA A 301 26.82 -11.37 26.35
C ALA A 301 25.69 -10.82 25.45
N ILE A 302 25.61 -9.50 25.25
CA ILE A 302 24.62 -8.87 24.35
C ILE A 302 24.95 -9.16 22.88
N ILE A 303 26.23 -9.18 22.50
CA ILE A 303 26.66 -9.59 21.17
C ILE A 303 26.25 -11.05 20.92
N ALA A 304 26.53 -11.93 21.88
CA ALA A 304 26.12 -13.33 21.81
C ALA A 304 24.59 -13.48 21.69
N ALA A 305 23.82 -12.75 22.51
CA ALA A 305 22.36 -12.78 22.49
C ALA A 305 21.76 -12.23 21.18
N LYS A 306 22.36 -11.20 20.57
CA LYS A 306 21.92 -10.69 19.26
C LYS A 306 22.24 -11.66 18.14
N THR A 307 23.39 -12.35 18.20
CA THR A 307 23.73 -13.40 17.24
C THR A 307 22.76 -14.57 17.37
N GLU A 308 22.42 -15.02 18.59
CA GLU A 308 21.37 -16.02 18.84
C GLU A 308 19.99 -15.54 18.38
N GLN A 309 19.59 -14.31 18.69
CA GLN A 309 18.29 -13.77 18.27
C GLN A 309 18.19 -13.69 16.74
N SER A 310 19.27 -13.31 16.05
CA SER A 310 19.33 -13.33 14.58
C SER A 310 19.20 -14.75 14.03
N HIS A 311 19.81 -15.73 14.69
CA HIS A 311 19.71 -17.15 14.34
C HIS A 311 18.28 -17.68 14.53
N TYR A 312 17.62 -17.39 15.66
CA TYR A 312 16.23 -17.77 15.95
C TYR A 312 15.18 -17.07 15.07
N VAL A 313 15.41 -15.82 14.67
CA VAL A 313 14.54 -15.09 13.73
C VAL A 313 14.72 -15.61 12.30
N ASN A 314 15.95 -15.94 11.89
CA ASN A 314 16.23 -16.50 10.57
C ASN A 314 15.74 -17.95 10.42
N LEU A 315 15.60 -18.70 11.51
CA LEU A 315 15.04 -20.06 11.52
C LEU A 315 13.63 -20.18 10.89
N HIS A 316 12.85 -19.09 10.88
CA HIS A 316 11.49 -19.06 10.33
C HIS A 316 11.36 -18.30 9.00
N ARG A 317 12.45 -17.72 8.47
CA ARG A 317 12.47 -16.97 7.21
C ARG A 317 13.04 -17.82 6.08
N LYS A 318 12.50 -17.64 4.87
CA LYS A 318 13.05 -18.26 3.65
C LYS A 318 13.97 -17.27 2.95
N GLU A 319 14.90 -17.81 2.17
CA GLU A 319 15.66 -16.98 1.23
C GLU A 319 14.73 -16.28 0.25
N ASP A 320 15.22 -15.15 -0.26
CA ASP A 320 14.53 -14.41 -1.31
C ASP A 320 14.25 -15.36 -2.49
N PRO A 321 13.04 -15.31 -3.07
CA PRO A 321 12.77 -16.05 -4.31
C PRO A 321 13.69 -15.57 -5.45
N ASP A 322 13.87 -16.41 -6.46
CA ASP A 322 14.75 -16.18 -7.62
C ASP A 322 14.19 -15.13 -8.61
N ILE A 323 13.82 -13.95 -8.12
CA ILE A 323 13.40 -12.81 -8.94
C ILE A 323 14.64 -12.07 -9.44
N ASN A 324 14.77 -11.93 -10.74
CA ASN A 324 15.90 -11.31 -11.42
C ASN A 324 15.48 -10.06 -12.20
N VAL A 325 16.48 -9.31 -12.67
CA VAL A 325 16.25 -8.17 -13.56
C VAL A 325 15.61 -8.67 -14.85
N GLY A 326 14.47 -8.09 -15.22
CA GLY A 326 13.68 -8.49 -16.38
C GLY A 326 12.36 -9.17 -16.05
N ASP A 327 12.23 -9.75 -14.85
CA ASP A 327 11.02 -10.47 -14.44
C ASP A 327 9.86 -9.52 -14.18
N LEU A 328 8.63 -10.03 -14.28
CA LEU A 328 7.42 -9.29 -13.98
C LEU A 328 6.98 -9.57 -12.53
N VAL A 329 6.57 -8.52 -11.82
CA VAL A 329 6.08 -8.63 -10.45
C VAL A 329 4.83 -7.79 -10.22
N LEU A 330 4.00 -8.21 -9.27
CA LEU A 330 2.85 -7.45 -8.76
C LEU A 330 3.22 -6.78 -7.44
N VAL A 331 2.80 -5.54 -7.24
CA VAL A 331 3.04 -4.74 -6.03
C VAL A 331 1.80 -4.74 -5.13
N SER A 332 1.98 -4.75 -3.81
CA SER A 332 0.88 -4.67 -2.85
C SER A 332 0.12 -3.34 -2.93
N ASN A 333 -1.20 -3.41 -2.98
CA ASN A 333 -2.09 -2.25 -3.01
C ASN A 333 -2.53 -1.79 -1.61
N GLU A 334 -2.05 -2.46 -0.55
CA GLU A 334 -2.57 -2.33 0.81
C GLU A 334 -2.56 -0.89 1.36
N SER A 335 -1.53 -0.11 1.02
CA SER A 335 -1.45 1.31 1.38
C SER A 335 -2.51 2.17 0.67
N GLN A 336 -2.81 1.90 -0.60
CA GLN A 336 -3.82 2.65 -1.35
C GLN A 336 -5.26 2.24 -1.00
N LEU A 337 -5.47 0.98 -0.56
CA LEU A 337 -6.76 0.51 -0.06
C LEU A 337 -7.24 1.34 1.13
N SER A 338 -6.34 1.81 1.99
CA SER A 338 -6.68 2.62 3.17
C SER A 338 -7.43 3.93 2.84
N HIS A 339 -7.26 4.46 1.62
CA HIS A 339 -7.91 5.69 1.15
C HIS A 339 -9.30 5.47 0.54
N LEU A 340 -9.70 4.22 0.29
CA LEU A 340 -11.04 3.90 -0.22
C LEU A 340 -12.07 3.88 0.91
N PRO A 341 -13.36 4.17 0.65
CA PRO A 341 -14.43 3.96 1.62
C PRO A 341 -14.45 2.52 2.14
N LYS A 342 -14.70 2.31 3.44
CA LYS A 342 -14.63 0.99 4.12
C LYS A 342 -15.38 -0.14 3.38
N GLY A 343 -16.49 0.16 2.69
CA GLY A 343 -17.22 -0.82 1.88
C GLY A 343 -16.48 -1.26 0.61
N ARG A 344 -15.78 -0.34 -0.08
CA ARG A 344 -15.02 -0.64 -1.31
C ARG A 344 -13.67 -1.32 -1.01
N GLN A 345 -13.10 -1.12 0.17
CA GLN A 345 -11.85 -1.78 0.60
C GLN A 345 -11.94 -3.31 0.57
N LYS A 346 -13.11 -3.87 0.91
CA LYS A 346 -13.32 -5.33 0.99
C LYS A 346 -13.27 -6.03 -0.37
N LEU A 347 -13.61 -5.33 -1.45
CA LEU A 347 -13.75 -5.89 -2.81
C LEU A 347 -12.66 -5.43 -3.80
N ALA A 348 -11.81 -4.50 -3.39
CA ALA A 348 -10.74 -3.97 -4.22
C ALA A 348 -9.59 -4.97 -4.42
N THR A 349 -8.84 -4.81 -5.51
CA THR A 349 -7.67 -5.63 -5.82
C THR A 349 -6.57 -5.40 -4.79
N LYS A 350 -5.96 -6.49 -4.34
CA LYS A 350 -4.92 -6.47 -3.30
C LYS A 350 -3.52 -6.20 -3.87
N SER A 351 -3.36 -6.31 -5.18
CA SER A 351 -2.09 -6.05 -5.86
C SER A 351 -2.30 -5.29 -7.19
N VAL A 352 -1.30 -4.52 -7.60
CA VAL A 352 -1.27 -3.70 -8.83
C VAL A 352 -0.05 -4.08 -9.66
N GLY A 353 -0.16 -4.07 -10.99
CA GLY A 353 0.89 -4.48 -11.93
C GLY A 353 0.29 -5.29 -13.08
N PRO A 354 1.11 -6.02 -13.87
CA PRO A 354 2.52 -6.36 -13.64
C PRO A 354 3.51 -5.24 -14.00
N TYR A 355 4.61 -5.15 -13.25
CA TYR A 355 5.72 -4.23 -13.51
C TYR A 355 7.04 -5.00 -13.71
N LYS A 356 7.89 -4.50 -14.59
CA LYS A 356 9.18 -5.12 -14.90
C LYS A 356 10.24 -4.75 -13.87
N VAL A 357 11.01 -5.72 -13.38
CA VAL A 357 12.15 -5.47 -12.48
C VAL A 357 13.33 -4.90 -13.28
N THR A 358 13.84 -3.75 -12.86
CA THR A 358 14.98 -3.04 -13.49
C THR A 358 16.28 -3.18 -12.69
N LYS A 359 16.19 -3.35 -11.37
CA LYS A 359 17.36 -3.55 -10.50
C LYS A 359 17.00 -4.41 -9.30
N VAL A 360 17.89 -5.32 -8.93
CA VAL A 360 17.79 -6.18 -7.74
C VAL A 360 18.91 -5.85 -6.77
N ASP A 361 18.56 -5.60 -5.52
CA ASP A 361 19.49 -5.45 -4.40
C ASP A 361 19.18 -6.53 -3.35
N ARG A 362 19.82 -7.70 -3.52
CA ARG A 362 19.66 -8.86 -2.63
C ARG A 362 20.26 -8.60 -1.25
N THR A 363 21.20 -7.66 -1.12
CA THR A 363 21.78 -7.32 0.19
C THR A 363 20.74 -6.68 1.10
N THR A 364 19.79 -5.93 0.53
CA THR A 364 18.72 -5.27 1.27
C THR A 364 17.31 -5.81 0.96
N SER A 365 17.20 -6.94 0.25
CA SER A 365 15.94 -7.53 -0.24
C SER A 365 15.01 -6.53 -0.96
N ASN A 366 15.61 -5.60 -1.72
CA ASN A 366 14.88 -4.52 -2.40
C ASN A 366 14.96 -4.64 -3.92
N TYR A 367 13.85 -4.32 -4.59
CA TYR A 367 13.66 -4.47 -6.02
C TYR A 367 13.18 -3.14 -6.61
N THR A 368 13.77 -2.71 -7.71
CA THR A 368 13.37 -1.50 -8.43
C THR A 368 12.56 -1.89 -9.65
N LEU A 369 11.40 -1.27 -9.84
CA LEU A 369 10.42 -1.61 -10.88
C LEU A 369 10.32 -0.50 -11.93
N ASP A 370 9.93 -0.88 -13.13
CA ASP A 370 9.55 0.05 -14.20
C ASP A 370 8.05 0.36 -14.07
N ILE A 371 7.74 1.52 -13.48
CA ILE A 371 6.37 1.99 -13.29
C ILE A 371 6.14 3.21 -14.21
N PRO A 372 5.20 3.12 -15.18
CA PRO A 372 4.87 4.24 -16.05
C PRO A 372 4.51 5.49 -15.23
N ASN A 373 5.07 6.63 -15.60
CA ASN A 373 4.84 7.95 -14.96
C ASN A 373 5.27 8.08 -13.48
N SER A 374 6.02 7.14 -12.91
CA SER A 374 6.54 7.25 -11.54
C SER A 374 8.03 6.90 -11.45
N LYS A 375 8.90 7.88 -11.76
CA LYS A 375 10.36 7.76 -11.53
C LYS A 375 10.79 7.96 -10.07
N ARG A 376 9.89 8.43 -9.19
CA ARG A 376 10.22 8.81 -7.80
C ARG A 376 9.87 7.77 -6.73
N PHE A 377 9.02 6.78 -7.03
CA PHE A 377 8.58 5.75 -6.08
C PHE A 377 8.53 4.37 -6.75
N ASN A 378 9.69 3.81 -7.05
CA ASN A 378 9.79 2.56 -7.80
C ASN A 378 10.61 1.46 -7.12
N LYS A 379 11.07 1.68 -5.88
CA LYS A 379 11.80 0.68 -5.08
C LYS A 379 10.87 0.06 -4.03
N PHE A 380 10.77 -1.28 -4.03
CA PHE A 380 9.91 -2.05 -3.15
C PHE A 380 10.70 -3.16 -2.46
N HIS A 381 10.44 -3.39 -1.18
CA HIS A 381 10.94 -4.57 -0.46
C HIS A 381 10.23 -5.84 -0.97
N ILE A 382 10.90 -6.98 -0.92
CA ILE A 382 10.37 -8.27 -1.37
C ILE A 382 9.02 -8.65 -0.71
N ASP A 383 8.75 -8.18 0.51
CA ASP A 383 7.46 -8.35 1.20
C ASP A 383 6.26 -7.72 0.47
N ASN A 384 6.51 -6.68 -0.30
CA ASN A 384 5.48 -5.90 -0.97
C ASN A 384 5.35 -6.27 -2.45
N ILE A 385 6.08 -7.27 -2.91
CA ILE A 385 6.02 -7.74 -4.29
C ILE A 385 5.84 -9.26 -4.34
N LYS A 386 5.24 -9.74 -5.42
CA LYS A 386 5.19 -11.16 -5.73
C LYS A 386 5.44 -11.36 -7.22
N GLU A 387 6.09 -12.46 -7.56
CA GLU A 387 6.32 -12.86 -8.94
C GLU A 387 4.99 -12.92 -9.70
N TYR A 388 4.97 -12.34 -10.90
CA TYR A 388 3.87 -12.45 -11.85
C TYR A 388 4.22 -13.53 -12.86
N VAL A 389 3.36 -14.54 -12.96
CA VAL A 389 3.52 -15.62 -13.92
C VAL A 389 2.76 -15.28 -15.18
N ASP A 390 3.49 -15.07 -16.27
CA ASP A 390 2.91 -14.85 -17.59
C ASP A 390 2.10 -16.08 -18.05
N PRO A 391 1.00 -15.86 -18.79
CA PRO A 391 0.27 -16.95 -19.41
C PRO A 391 1.12 -17.64 -20.47
N HIS A 392 1.07 -18.97 -20.51
CA HIS A 392 1.79 -19.78 -21.48
C HIS A 392 1.16 -19.61 -22.87
N LEU A 393 1.62 -18.63 -23.64
CA LEU A 393 0.98 -18.20 -24.90
C LEU A 393 0.87 -19.29 -25.97
N GLU A 394 1.73 -20.32 -25.94
CA GLU A 394 1.59 -21.48 -26.84
C GLU A 394 0.37 -22.34 -26.50
N LEU A 395 0.04 -22.48 -25.21
CA LEU A 395 -1.08 -23.28 -24.71
C LEU A 395 -2.37 -22.45 -24.60
N PHE A 396 -2.21 -21.16 -24.30
CA PHE A 396 -3.29 -20.20 -24.04
C PHE A 396 -3.07 -18.90 -24.83
N PRO A 397 -3.11 -18.97 -26.18
CA PRO A 397 -2.76 -17.85 -27.06
C PRO A 397 -3.69 -16.64 -26.89
N ASN A 398 -4.92 -16.84 -26.38
CA ASN A 398 -5.89 -15.77 -26.19
C ASN A 398 -5.66 -14.97 -24.89
N ARG A 399 -4.66 -15.34 -24.09
CA ARG A 399 -4.35 -14.69 -22.81
C ARG A 399 -3.19 -13.72 -22.89
N GLN A 400 -2.74 -13.37 -24.10
CA GLN A 400 -1.73 -12.35 -24.29
C GLN A 400 -2.18 -11.06 -23.59
N HIS A 401 -1.45 -10.66 -22.54
CA HIS A 401 -1.75 -9.45 -21.79
C HIS A 401 -1.38 -8.25 -22.67
N ARG A 402 -2.28 -7.86 -23.57
CA ARG A 402 -2.16 -6.59 -24.27
C ARG A 402 -2.42 -5.52 -23.22
N GLN A 403 -1.37 -4.79 -22.82
CA GLN A 403 -1.60 -3.50 -22.18
C GLN A 403 -2.50 -2.70 -23.12
N PRO A 404 -3.54 -2.00 -22.63
CA PRO A 404 -4.25 -1.05 -23.47
C PRO A 404 -3.19 -0.14 -24.07
N ARG A 405 -3.12 -0.08 -25.40
CA ARG A 405 -2.21 0.87 -26.07
C ARG A 405 -2.51 2.24 -25.47
N ILE A 406 -1.48 2.96 -25.05
CA ILE A 406 -1.61 4.41 -24.92
C ILE A 406 -1.76 4.90 -26.35
N VAL A 407 -3.00 5.01 -26.80
CA VAL A 407 -3.35 5.56 -28.10
C VAL A 407 -2.92 7.02 -28.09
N GLN A 408 -1.98 7.38 -28.97
CA GLN A 408 -1.47 8.74 -29.14
C GLN A 408 -2.10 9.45 -30.36
N ALA A 409 -3.18 8.93 -30.96
CA ALA A 409 -3.84 9.57 -32.10
C ALA A 409 -5.37 9.33 -32.13
N GLU A 410 -6.12 10.31 -32.66
CA GLU A 410 -7.59 10.41 -32.68
C GLU A 410 -8.34 9.26 -33.40
N GLU A 411 -7.66 8.39 -34.16
CA GLU A 411 -8.33 7.41 -35.03
C GLU A 411 -8.69 6.06 -34.35
N ASP A 412 -8.21 5.75 -33.14
CA ASP A 412 -8.38 4.42 -32.51
C ASP A 412 -9.57 4.29 -31.52
N LEU A 413 -10.32 5.35 -31.21
CA LEU A 413 -11.53 5.24 -30.35
C LEU A 413 -12.68 4.46 -31.03
N ASN A 414 -12.66 4.34 -32.35
CA ASN A 414 -13.68 3.65 -33.14
C ASN A 414 -13.61 2.11 -33.07
N LEU A 415 -12.62 1.52 -32.38
CA LEU A 415 -12.33 0.08 -32.49
C LEU A 415 -12.33 -0.74 -31.18
N GLU A 416 -12.56 -0.17 -29.99
CA GLU A 416 -12.28 -0.94 -28.75
C GLU A 416 -13.37 -1.01 -27.67
N VAL A 417 -14.39 -0.13 -27.58
CA VAL A 417 -15.37 -0.17 -26.46
C VAL A 417 -16.64 -0.95 -26.84
N GLU A 418 -16.82 -2.16 -26.32
CA GLU A 418 -18.03 -2.97 -26.54
C GLU A 418 -19.27 -2.35 -25.87
N LYS A 419 -19.12 -1.92 -24.62
CA LYS A 419 -20.16 -1.23 -23.85
C LYS A 419 -19.58 -0.57 -22.60
N ILE A 420 -20.26 0.45 -22.10
CA ILE A 420 -20.01 0.97 -20.75
C ILE A 420 -20.77 0.10 -19.76
N ILE A 421 -20.08 -0.35 -18.71
CA ILE A 421 -20.64 -1.24 -17.67
C ILE A 421 -20.72 -0.56 -16.29
N GLY A 422 -20.24 0.68 -16.17
CA GLY A 422 -20.23 1.43 -14.92
C GLY A 422 -19.79 2.87 -15.11
N HIS A 423 -20.00 3.69 -14.08
CA HIS A 423 -19.49 5.06 -14.01
C HIS A 423 -18.95 5.37 -12.61
N GLU A 424 -18.07 6.37 -12.52
CA GLU A 424 -17.65 6.97 -11.25
C GLU A 424 -17.55 8.50 -11.38
N ARG A 425 -17.94 9.21 -10.31
CA ARG A 425 -17.64 10.64 -10.13
C ARG A 425 -16.48 10.77 -9.14
N ARG A 426 -15.40 11.44 -9.57
CA ARG A 426 -14.27 11.75 -8.68
C ARG A 426 -14.55 12.97 -7.80
N ARG A 427 -13.79 13.12 -6.71
CA ARG A 427 -13.91 14.28 -5.78
C ARG A 427 -13.69 15.63 -6.45
N ASN A 428 -13.00 15.68 -7.59
CA ASN A 428 -12.79 16.88 -8.39
C ASN A 428 -13.90 17.11 -9.44
N GLY A 429 -15.02 16.38 -9.35
CA GLY A 429 -16.17 16.52 -10.25
C GLY A 429 -16.07 15.76 -11.59
N VAL A 430 -14.90 15.19 -11.93
CA VAL A 430 -14.68 14.51 -13.20
C VAL A 430 -15.44 13.17 -13.25
N ILE A 431 -16.22 12.98 -14.31
CA ILE A 431 -16.91 11.72 -14.62
C ILE A 431 -15.99 10.79 -15.41
N ARG A 432 -16.00 9.51 -15.04
CA ARG A 432 -15.32 8.43 -15.78
C ARG A 432 -16.28 7.27 -16.03
N PHE A 433 -16.18 6.67 -17.21
CA PHE A 433 -16.94 5.48 -17.60
C PHE A 433 -16.04 4.24 -17.53
N LEU A 434 -16.55 3.16 -16.96
CA LEU A 434 -15.91 1.85 -16.94
C LEU A 434 -16.25 1.13 -18.24
N CYS A 435 -15.27 1.02 -19.13
CA CYS A 435 -15.44 0.51 -20.48
C CYS A 435 -15.11 -0.97 -20.53
N LYS A 436 -16.09 -1.78 -20.94
CA LYS A 436 -15.83 -3.16 -21.36
C LYS A 436 -15.27 -3.11 -22.78
N TRP A 437 -14.11 -3.74 -22.97
CA TRP A 437 -13.42 -3.74 -24.24
C TRP A 437 -13.89 -4.88 -25.15
N GLU A 438 -14.00 -4.59 -26.43
CA GLU A 438 -14.31 -5.49 -27.54
C GLU A 438 -13.35 -6.70 -27.52
N GLY A 439 -13.81 -7.85 -27.02
CA GLY A 439 -13.07 -9.12 -27.05
C GLY A 439 -12.38 -9.47 -25.74
N PHE A 440 -12.56 -8.62 -24.72
CA PHE A 440 -12.05 -8.81 -23.38
C PHE A 440 -13.16 -9.15 -22.39
N SER A 441 -12.79 -9.72 -21.26
CA SER A 441 -13.73 -10.02 -20.19
C SER A 441 -14.11 -8.73 -19.45
N ASP A 442 -15.21 -8.76 -18.70
CA ASP A 442 -15.60 -7.63 -17.84
C ASP A 442 -14.51 -7.33 -16.78
N GLU A 443 -13.60 -8.28 -16.50
CA GLU A 443 -12.46 -8.09 -15.59
C GLU A 443 -11.36 -7.18 -16.15
N ASP A 444 -11.29 -7.06 -17.48
CA ASP A 444 -10.32 -6.24 -18.19
C ASP A 444 -10.84 -4.80 -18.42
N ALA A 445 -12.06 -4.50 -17.94
CA ALA A 445 -12.67 -3.20 -18.11
C ALA A 445 -11.86 -2.12 -17.39
N THR A 446 -11.67 -0.97 -18.04
CA THR A 446 -10.90 0.15 -17.46
C THR A 446 -11.65 1.47 -17.56
N TYR A 447 -11.36 2.38 -16.62
CA TYR A 447 -11.98 3.70 -16.58
C TYR A 447 -11.38 4.65 -17.61
N ARG A 448 -12.25 5.29 -18.40
CA ARG A 448 -11.92 6.40 -19.32
C ARG A 448 -12.64 7.68 -18.90
N ALA A 449 -12.03 8.84 -19.14
CA ALA A 449 -12.69 10.11 -18.85
C ALA A 449 -13.86 10.31 -19.81
N ALA A 450 -14.95 10.93 -19.34
CA ALA A 450 -16.09 11.17 -20.21
C ALA A 450 -15.74 12.03 -21.43
N ASP A 451 -14.79 12.97 -21.27
CA ASP A 451 -14.27 13.80 -22.36
C ASP A 451 -13.50 13.02 -23.43
N ASP A 452 -13.03 11.80 -23.12
CA ASP A 452 -12.35 10.95 -24.12
C ASP A 452 -13.34 10.46 -25.19
N PHE A 453 -14.65 10.51 -24.95
CA PHE A 453 -15.69 10.03 -25.88
C PHE A 453 -16.22 11.12 -26.81
N LYS A 454 -15.94 12.40 -26.53
CA LYS A 454 -16.59 13.54 -27.20
C LYS A 454 -16.20 13.71 -28.67
N THR A 455 -15.04 13.19 -29.08
CA THR A 455 -14.49 13.36 -30.43
C THR A 455 -14.87 12.23 -31.39
N SER A 456 -15.42 11.12 -30.89
CA SER A 456 -15.81 9.96 -31.71
C SER A 456 -17.34 9.82 -31.78
N PRO A 457 -17.95 9.77 -32.98
CA PRO A 457 -19.38 9.49 -33.13
C PRO A 457 -19.83 8.16 -32.48
N TYR A 458 -18.95 7.14 -32.51
CA TYR A 458 -19.21 5.88 -31.83
C TYR A 458 -19.12 6.02 -30.30
N GLY A 459 -18.12 6.76 -29.80
CA GLY A 459 -17.99 7.07 -28.38
C GLY A 459 -19.22 7.79 -27.82
N ILE A 460 -19.74 8.80 -28.54
CA ILE A 460 -20.98 9.50 -28.18
C ILE A 460 -22.15 8.53 -28.10
N LYS A 461 -22.28 7.64 -29.09
CA LYS A 461 -23.33 6.62 -29.13
C LYS A 461 -23.27 5.68 -27.92
N VAL A 462 -22.09 5.14 -27.57
CA VAL A 462 -21.96 4.19 -26.45
C VAL A 462 -22.29 4.86 -25.10
N VAL A 463 -21.91 6.13 -24.91
CA VAL A 463 -22.28 6.89 -23.71
C VAL A 463 -23.79 7.14 -23.67
N LYS A 464 -24.40 7.50 -24.80
CA LYS A 464 -25.85 7.68 -24.93
C LYS A 464 -26.61 6.39 -24.60
N ASP A 465 -26.24 5.27 -25.23
CA ASP A 465 -26.87 3.96 -25.01
C ASP A 465 -26.77 3.53 -23.54
N TYR A 466 -25.63 3.79 -22.89
CA TYR A 466 -25.44 3.52 -21.47
C TYR A 466 -26.37 4.35 -20.59
N ILE A 467 -26.47 5.66 -20.81
CA ILE A 467 -27.32 6.54 -19.99
C ILE A 467 -28.80 6.19 -20.19
N LEU A 468 -29.22 5.90 -21.43
CA LEU A 468 -30.59 5.49 -21.74
C LEU A 468 -30.96 4.13 -21.15
N SER A 469 -29.98 3.24 -20.89
CA SER A 469 -30.23 1.93 -20.29
C SER A 469 -30.83 1.98 -18.87
N PHE A 470 -30.72 3.12 -18.17
CA PHE A 470 -31.22 3.29 -16.80
C PHE A 470 -32.71 3.67 -16.72
N GLY A 471 -33.38 3.99 -17.83
CA GLY A 471 -34.79 4.43 -17.80
C GLY A 471 -35.02 5.85 -17.27
N GLU A 472 -34.02 6.45 -16.61
CA GLU A 472 -33.88 7.86 -16.30
C GLU A 472 -32.39 8.21 -16.13
N THR A 473 -32.00 9.49 -16.27
CA THR A 473 -30.61 9.89 -16.05
C THR A 473 -30.22 9.68 -14.57
N PRO A 474 -29.17 8.88 -14.26
CA PRO A 474 -28.73 8.65 -12.88
C PRO A 474 -28.41 9.97 -12.16
N GLU A 475 -28.79 10.09 -10.88
CA GLU A 475 -28.60 11.32 -10.08
C GLU A 475 -27.16 11.85 -10.13
N GLU A 476 -26.19 10.93 -10.13
CA GLU A 476 -24.75 11.19 -10.15
C GLU A 476 -24.27 11.79 -11.48
N LEU A 477 -25.05 11.61 -12.56
CA LEU A 477 -24.78 12.09 -13.90
C LEU A 477 -25.70 13.25 -14.32
N LYS A 478 -26.79 13.57 -13.60
CA LYS A 478 -27.74 14.62 -13.97
C LYS A 478 -27.08 15.98 -14.21
N GLU A 479 -26.31 16.44 -13.21
CA GLU A 479 -25.56 17.71 -13.29
C GLU A 479 -24.53 17.69 -14.42
N TRP A 480 -23.90 16.53 -14.67
CA TRP A 480 -22.91 16.40 -15.73
C TRP A 480 -23.57 16.44 -17.12
N VAL A 481 -24.63 15.67 -17.35
CA VAL A 481 -25.38 15.65 -18.62
C VAL A 481 -25.94 17.04 -18.95
N LEU A 482 -26.47 17.77 -17.95
CA LEU A 482 -26.97 19.15 -18.12
C LEU A 482 -25.89 20.14 -18.57
N ASN A 483 -24.64 19.92 -18.16
CA ASN A 483 -23.52 20.82 -18.42
C ASN A 483 -22.59 20.31 -19.55
N THR A 484 -23.00 19.27 -20.28
CA THR A 484 -22.19 18.63 -21.32
C THR A 484 -22.80 18.83 -22.70
N ASP A 485 -22.35 19.86 -23.40
CA ASP A 485 -22.92 20.35 -24.67
C ASP A 485 -22.99 19.30 -25.78
N TRP A 486 -22.07 18.33 -25.81
CA TRP A 486 -22.01 17.32 -26.88
C TRP A 486 -22.96 16.13 -26.68
N ILE A 487 -23.60 16.00 -25.51
CA ILE A 487 -24.51 14.88 -25.22
C ILE A 487 -25.88 15.30 -24.70
N HIS A 488 -25.97 16.49 -24.09
CA HIS A 488 -27.18 17.03 -23.48
C HIS A 488 -28.39 16.96 -24.40
N ASP A 489 -28.31 17.60 -25.56
CA ASP A 489 -29.44 17.75 -26.48
C ASP A 489 -29.88 16.39 -27.03
N SER A 490 -28.93 15.50 -27.32
CA SER A 490 -29.23 14.15 -27.83
C SER A 490 -29.92 13.26 -26.80
N ILE A 491 -29.60 13.42 -25.51
CA ILE A 491 -30.25 12.69 -24.43
C ILE A 491 -31.63 13.28 -24.15
N MET A 492 -31.76 14.61 -24.10
CA MET A 492 -33.04 15.27 -23.87
C MET A 492 -34.06 15.01 -24.99
N GLU A 493 -33.61 14.96 -26.25
CA GLU A 493 -34.48 14.64 -27.39
C GLU A 493 -35.07 13.22 -27.29
N GLU A 494 -34.27 12.21 -26.92
CA GLU A 494 -34.77 10.85 -26.71
C GLU A 494 -35.71 10.74 -25.52
N TRP A 495 -35.41 11.39 -24.39
CA TRP A 495 -36.31 11.40 -23.24
C TRP A 495 -37.65 12.08 -23.56
N ASN A 496 -37.63 13.14 -24.38
CA ASN A 496 -38.85 13.78 -24.86
C ASN A 496 -39.65 12.88 -25.79
N LYS A 497 -38.99 12.10 -26.66
CA LYS A 497 -39.64 11.07 -27.50
C LYS A 497 -40.31 9.99 -26.63
N VAL A 498 -39.58 9.42 -25.66
CA VAL A 498 -40.09 8.42 -24.72
C VAL A 498 -41.30 8.94 -23.94
N ARG A 499 -41.25 10.20 -23.47
CA ARG A 499 -42.38 10.86 -22.78
C ARG A 499 -43.56 11.13 -23.69
N SER A 500 -43.33 11.47 -24.96
CA SER A 500 -44.40 11.67 -25.95
C SER A 500 -45.10 10.36 -26.34
N THR A 501 -44.37 9.24 -26.42
CA THR A 501 -44.93 7.90 -26.69
C THR A 501 -45.65 7.29 -25.49
N ALA A 502 -45.24 7.62 -24.26
CA ALA A 502 -45.96 7.21 -23.05
C ALA A 502 -47.28 7.98 -22.87
N GLY A 503 -47.45 9.13 -23.54
CA GLY A 503 -48.65 9.97 -23.50
C GLY A 503 -49.75 9.62 -24.50
N SER A 504 -49.58 8.62 -25.38
CA SER A 504 -50.57 8.26 -26.42
C SER A 504 -51.43 7.02 -26.10
N SER A 505 -51.46 6.58 -24.83
CA SER A 505 -52.31 5.48 -24.37
C SER A 505 -53.26 5.97 -23.26
N THR A 506 -54.22 6.80 -23.65
CA THR A 506 -55.41 7.07 -22.83
C THR A 506 -56.65 6.91 -23.69
N ASP A 507 -57.13 5.67 -23.83
CA ASP A 507 -58.55 5.42 -24.00
C ASP A 507 -59.15 5.23 -22.62
N VAL A 508 -59.82 6.29 -22.15
CA VAL A 508 -60.70 6.27 -20.98
C VAL A 508 -62.13 6.14 -21.49
N PRO A 509 -62.93 5.20 -20.96
CA PRO A 509 -64.35 5.44 -20.78
C PRO A 509 -64.62 5.79 -19.32
N GLU A 510 -65.12 7.00 -19.10
CA GLU A 510 -65.77 7.42 -17.86
C GLU A 510 -67.07 6.63 -17.65
N ALA A 511 -67.31 6.23 -16.40
CA ALA A 511 -68.58 6.16 -15.67
C ALA A 511 -68.38 5.15 -14.53
N SER A 512 -68.81 5.30 -13.29
CA SER A 512 -69.60 6.32 -12.61
C SER A 512 -69.77 5.81 -11.17
N GLY A 513 -69.72 6.70 -10.18
CA GLY A 513 -70.64 6.62 -9.04
C GLY A 513 -70.19 5.93 -7.74
N ALA A 514 -70.52 6.64 -6.66
CA ALA A 514 -70.88 6.17 -5.32
C ALA A 514 -69.78 5.99 -4.25
N SER A 515 -69.49 7.11 -3.57
CA SER A 515 -69.83 7.41 -2.17
C SER A 515 -69.57 6.42 -1.03
N ASN A 516 -69.12 7.05 0.09
CA ASN A 516 -69.28 6.69 1.51
C ASN A 516 -68.27 5.67 2.07
N ASP A 517 -67.80 5.76 3.30
CA ASP A 517 -67.84 6.77 4.35
C ASP A 517 -66.85 6.28 5.43
N SER A 518 -66.20 7.19 6.16
CA SER A 518 -65.77 6.99 7.56
C SER A 518 -64.74 5.86 7.86
N GLU A 519 -63.85 5.89 8.84
CA GLU A 519 -63.92 6.38 10.20
C GLU A 519 -62.48 6.57 10.74
N LYS A 520 -62.31 7.64 11.54
CA LYS A 520 -61.18 7.85 12.45
C LYS A 520 -61.39 7.06 13.74
N LYS A 521 -60.28 6.57 14.32
CA LYS A 521 -59.93 6.46 15.77
C LYS A 521 -58.76 5.45 15.86
N ALA A 522 -57.68 5.64 16.61
CA ALA A 522 -57.26 6.63 17.59
C ALA A 522 -55.71 6.66 17.58
#